data_AF-A0A439H1T4-F1
#
_entry.id   AF-A0A439H1T4-F1
#
_cell.length_a   1.000
_cell.length_b   1.000
_cell.length_c   1.000
_cell.angle_alpha   90.00
_cell.angle_beta   90.00
_cell.angle_gamma   90.00
#
_symmetry.space_group_name_H-M   'P 1'
#
loop_
_entity.id
_entity.type
_entity.pdbx_description
1 polymer ?
#
loop_
_entity_poly.entity_id
_entity_poly.type
_entity_poly.pdbx_seq_one_letter_code
_entity_poly.pdbx_strand_id
1 'polypeptide(L)'
;MFNLKLAALAVTALVTWNVAPASALTMKECGETYRAAKDGGTLNGMDWAAFRKEKCATSAAESVSADSVKTAEPAEKDTSAAVTPTVAPAGVTFPTTLAAEFNTETPAKARMKTCLQGYHDNKEAGTLNGLRWIQKGGGYYSLCNARLKS
;
A
#
# COMPACT_ATOMS: atom_id res chain seq x y z
N MET A 1 66.89 -5.14 33.44
CA MET A 1 67.73 -4.19 32.67
C MET A 1 67.49 -4.52 31.20
N PHE A 2 66.94 -3.72 30.29
CA PHE A 2 66.49 -2.31 30.20
C PHE A 2 65.23 -2.29 29.30
N ASN A 3 64.35 -1.29 29.18
CA ASN A 3 64.06 -0.04 29.93
C ASN A 3 62.60 0.39 29.64
N LEU A 4 62.05 1.32 30.44
CA LEU A 4 60.72 1.93 30.21
C LEU A 4 60.83 3.23 29.38
N LYS A 5 59.96 3.44 28.38
CA LYS A 5 59.44 4.77 27.99
C LYS A 5 57.99 4.69 27.48
N LEU A 6 57.29 5.82 27.65
CA LEU A 6 55.83 5.99 27.58
C LEU A 6 55.27 6.25 26.16
N ALA A 7 53.93 6.11 26.10
CA ALA A 7 52.98 6.89 25.29
C ALA A 7 52.70 6.48 23.83
N ALA A 8 51.49 5.94 23.63
CA ALA A 8 50.57 6.33 22.55
C ALA A 8 49.12 6.23 23.07
N LEU A 9 48.23 7.07 22.56
CA LEU A 9 46.85 7.28 23.05
C LEU A 9 45.81 6.39 22.34
N ALA A 10 44.61 6.36 22.93
CA ALA A 10 43.32 6.08 22.30
C ALA A 10 43.03 4.66 21.77
N VAL A 11 42.34 3.86 22.61
CA VAL A 11 41.36 2.88 22.11
C VAL A 11 39.97 3.51 22.27
N THR A 12 39.62 4.39 21.34
CA THR A 12 38.21 4.79 21.15
C THR A 12 37.45 3.61 20.55
N ALA A 13 36.65 2.94 21.38
CA ALA A 13 35.68 1.96 20.91
C ALA A 13 34.58 2.68 20.10
N LEU A 14 34.84 2.88 18.80
CA LEU A 14 33.81 3.28 17.85
C LEU A 14 32.80 2.14 17.75
N VAL A 15 31.64 2.33 18.38
CA VAL A 15 30.45 1.53 18.09
C VAL A 15 30.14 1.73 16.61
N THR A 16 30.44 0.72 15.80
CA THR A 16 30.09 0.68 14.38
C THR A 16 28.59 0.49 14.25
N TRP A 17 27.85 1.60 14.34
CA TRP A 17 26.50 1.65 13.81
C TRP A 17 26.57 1.16 12.37
N ASN A 18 25.78 0.11 12.08
CA ASN A 18 25.65 -0.43 10.75
C ASN A 18 25.04 0.67 9.88
N VAL A 19 25.88 1.34 9.08
CA VAL A 19 25.38 2.22 8.03
C VAL A 19 24.79 1.30 6.96
N ALA A 20 23.45 1.17 6.99
CA ALA A 20 22.73 0.66 5.84
C ALA A 20 23.12 1.52 4.63
N PRO A 21 23.24 0.94 3.42
CA PRO A 21 23.75 1.69 2.29
C PRO A 21 22.89 2.91 2.04
N ALA A 22 23.53 4.08 1.87
CA ALA A 22 22.89 5.31 1.44
C ALA A 22 22.53 5.27 -0.07
N SER A 23 22.04 4.12 -0.52
CA SER A 23 21.40 3.96 -1.81
C SER A 23 20.03 4.61 -1.73
N ALA A 24 19.80 5.60 -2.59
CA ALA A 24 18.48 6.16 -2.77
C ALA A 24 17.48 5.04 -3.07
N LEU A 25 16.46 4.88 -2.21
CA LEU A 25 15.46 3.83 -2.35
C LEU A 25 14.86 3.89 -3.76
N THR A 26 14.97 2.80 -4.51
CA THR A 26 14.24 2.69 -5.77
C THR A 26 12.74 2.79 -5.47
N MET A 27 11.94 3.17 -6.47
CA MET A 27 10.48 3.31 -6.30
C MET A 27 9.80 2.01 -5.80
N LYS A 28 10.45 0.85 -6.01
CA LYS A 28 10.03 -0.44 -5.44
C LYS A 28 10.29 -0.52 -3.94
N GLU A 29 11.54 -0.30 -3.51
CA GLU A 29 11.95 -0.37 -2.10
C GLU A 29 11.23 0.69 -1.25
N CYS A 30 10.98 1.88 -1.81
CA CYS A 30 10.11 2.89 -1.22
C CYS A 30 8.68 2.38 -0.95
N GLY A 31 8.14 1.59 -1.88
CA GLY A 31 6.83 0.97 -1.74
C GLY A 31 6.78 -0.17 -0.72
N GLU A 32 7.92 -0.79 -0.44
CA GLU A 32 8.08 -1.83 0.58
C GLU A 32 8.29 -1.20 1.98
N THR A 33 9.10 -0.15 2.10
CA THR A 33 9.28 0.59 3.36
C THR A 33 8.00 1.29 3.82
N TYR A 34 7.21 1.87 2.92
CA TYR A 34 5.89 2.41 3.27
C TYR A 34 4.90 1.34 3.74
N ARG A 35 4.93 0.14 3.14
CA ARG A 35 4.11 -1.00 3.61
C ARG A 35 4.53 -1.43 5.00
N ALA A 36 5.82 -1.68 5.21
CA ALA A 36 6.36 -2.02 6.53
C ALA A 36 6.03 -0.95 7.59
N ALA A 37 6.12 0.34 7.26
CA ALA A 37 5.73 1.42 8.16
C ALA A 37 4.21 1.47 8.42
N LYS A 38 3.40 1.10 7.44
CA LYS A 38 1.93 1.01 7.57
C LYS A 38 1.52 -0.15 8.46
N ASP A 39 2.08 -1.33 8.21
CA ASP A 39 1.78 -2.56 8.94
C ASP A 39 2.36 -2.50 10.37
N GLY A 40 3.51 -1.85 10.56
CA GLY A 40 4.11 -1.57 11.88
C GLY A 40 3.53 -0.35 12.61
N GLY A 41 2.55 0.36 12.04
CA GLY A 41 1.93 1.55 12.65
C GLY A 41 2.84 2.79 12.75
N THR A 42 4.06 2.75 12.23
CA THR A 42 5.07 3.82 12.33
C THR A 42 4.93 4.94 11.30
N LEU A 43 3.84 4.95 10.51
CA LEU A 43 3.54 6.06 9.59
C LEU A 43 3.31 7.41 10.28
N ASN A 44 3.02 7.46 11.58
CA ASN A 44 2.75 8.72 12.31
C ASN A 44 1.68 9.62 11.62
N GLY A 45 0.69 9.00 10.97
CA GLY A 45 -0.35 9.69 10.21
C GLY A 45 0.04 10.15 8.79
N MET A 46 1.28 9.92 8.36
CA MET A 46 1.80 10.31 7.04
C MET A 46 1.18 9.45 5.92
N ASP A 47 0.61 10.11 4.91
CA ASP A 47 0.08 9.42 3.73
C ASP A 47 1.18 9.12 2.68
N TRP A 48 0.86 8.27 1.71
CA TRP A 48 1.78 7.81 0.65
C TRP A 48 2.41 8.93 -0.20
N ALA A 49 1.73 10.07 -0.39
CA ALA A 49 2.27 11.22 -1.11
C ALA A 49 3.28 12.00 -0.26
N ALA A 50 3.02 12.17 1.04
CA ALA A 50 3.96 12.76 1.98
C ALA A 50 5.19 11.84 2.19
N PHE A 51 4.97 10.55 2.44
CA PHE A 51 6.05 9.57 2.65
C PHE A 51 7.00 9.49 1.47
N ARG A 52 6.50 9.43 0.22
CA ARG A 52 7.37 9.45 -0.96
C ARG A 52 8.19 10.71 -1.10
N LYS A 53 7.61 11.89 -0.82
CA LYS A 53 8.32 13.17 -0.90
C LYS A 53 9.43 13.27 0.13
N GLU A 54 9.19 12.78 1.34
CA GLU A 54 10.12 12.94 2.47
C GLU A 54 11.15 11.81 2.60
N LYS A 55 10.77 10.57 2.25
CA LYS A 55 11.60 9.36 2.47
C LYS A 55 12.10 8.69 1.19
N CYS A 56 11.61 9.10 0.01
CA CYS A 56 11.91 8.42 -1.26
C CYS A 56 12.27 9.34 -2.43
N ALA A 57 12.38 10.65 -2.22
CA ALA A 57 12.90 11.55 -3.24
C ALA A 57 14.44 11.52 -3.20
N THR A 58 15.07 11.22 -4.34
CA THR A 58 16.51 11.45 -4.52
C THR A 58 16.75 12.41 -5.68
N SER A 59 17.86 13.15 -5.59
CA SER A 59 18.33 14.02 -6.66
C SER A 59 18.87 13.16 -7.82
N ALA A 60 18.54 13.54 -9.06
CA ALA A 60 19.01 12.86 -10.25
C ALA A 60 20.35 13.45 -10.72
N ALA A 61 21.41 12.63 -10.69
CA ALA A 61 22.62 12.83 -11.50
C ALA A 61 23.36 11.49 -11.65
N GLU A 62 23.52 11.03 -12.89
CA GLU A 62 24.51 10.04 -13.38
C GLU A 62 24.56 8.65 -12.69
N SER A 63 24.33 7.54 -13.37
CA SER A 63 25.02 7.17 -14.61
C SER A 63 24.18 6.23 -15.48
N VAL A 64 24.34 6.35 -16.80
CA VAL A 64 23.83 5.37 -17.77
C VAL A 64 24.68 4.10 -17.77
N SER A 65 24.03 2.94 -17.81
CA SER A 65 24.46 1.86 -18.71
C SER A 65 23.27 0.98 -19.04
N ALA A 66 23.09 0.69 -20.33
CA ALA A 66 22.10 -0.27 -20.78
C ALA A 66 22.69 -1.69 -20.67
N ASP A 67 21.89 -2.65 -20.26
CA ASP A 67 21.93 -3.95 -20.92
C ASP A 67 20.52 -4.53 -21.07
N SER A 68 20.35 -5.34 -22.11
CA SER A 68 19.05 -5.82 -22.58
C SER A 68 18.63 -7.10 -21.88
N VAL A 69 17.53 -7.07 -21.12
CA VAL A 69 16.70 -8.27 -20.96
C VAL A 69 15.32 -8.02 -21.56
N LYS A 70 15.14 -8.63 -22.72
CA LYS A 70 13.89 -8.77 -23.47
C LYS A 70 12.70 -8.97 -22.53
N THR A 71 11.75 -8.03 -22.54
CA THR A 71 10.45 -8.27 -21.91
C THR A 71 9.75 -9.39 -22.66
N ALA A 72 9.76 -10.58 -22.06
CA ALA A 72 8.81 -11.62 -22.41
C ALA A 72 7.43 -11.12 -21.95
N GLU A 73 6.56 -10.93 -22.93
CA GLU A 73 5.13 -10.74 -22.76
C GLU A 73 4.57 -11.82 -21.81
N PRO A 74 3.92 -11.45 -20.69
CA PRO A 74 3.12 -12.37 -19.91
C PRO A 74 1.79 -12.65 -20.62
N ALA A 75 1.85 -13.45 -21.69
CA ALA A 75 0.67 -14.01 -22.31
C ALA A 75 0.06 -15.10 -21.42
N GLU A 76 -1.10 -14.78 -20.86
CA GLU A 76 -2.20 -15.70 -20.52
C GLU A 76 -1.97 -16.85 -19.51
N LYS A 77 -2.54 -16.66 -18.32
CA LYS A 77 -3.77 -17.33 -17.81
C LYS A 77 -4.12 -16.62 -16.48
N ASP A 78 -5.37 -16.25 -16.21
CA ASP A 78 -6.56 -17.07 -16.40
C ASP A 78 -7.71 -16.44 -17.20
N THR A 79 -8.53 -17.32 -17.76
CA THR A 79 -9.69 -17.01 -18.59
C THR A 79 -10.86 -16.51 -17.75
N SER A 80 -11.34 -15.30 -18.00
CA SER A 80 -12.78 -15.07 -17.97
C SER A 80 -13.19 -13.89 -18.85
N ALA A 81 -13.63 -14.23 -20.08
CA ALA A 81 -14.37 -13.32 -20.93
C ALA A 81 -15.80 -13.16 -20.38
N ALA A 82 -15.99 -12.26 -19.42
CA ALA A 82 -17.31 -11.74 -19.06
C ALA A 82 -17.19 -10.30 -18.56
N VAL A 83 -17.65 -9.34 -19.36
CA VAL A 83 -17.96 -8.00 -18.86
C VAL A 83 -19.18 -8.07 -17.95
N THR A 84 -19.02 -7.73 -16.67
CA THR A 84 -19.94 -6.96 -15.78
C THR A 84 -19.52 -7.15 -14.31
N PRO A 85 -19.77 -6.15 -13.44
CA PRO A 85 -21.05 -6.06 -12.77
C PRO A 85 -21.64 -4.64 -12.84
N THR A 86 -22.47 -4.41 -13.86
CA THR A 86 -23.58 -3.43 -13.76
C THR A 86 -24.65 -3.93 -12.77
N VAL A 87 -24.69 -5.25 -12.55
CA VAL A 87 -25.58 -5.95 -11.61
C VAL A 87 -24.72 -6.75 -10.63
N ALA A 88 -25.06 -6.74 -9.35
CA ALA A 88 -24.35 -7.51 -8.34
C ALA A 88 -24.59 -9.03 -8.49
N PRO A 89 -23.61 -9.89 -8.18
CA PRO A 89 -23.84 -11.33 -8.08
C PRO A 89 -24.93 -11.69 -7.06
N ALA A 90 -25.62 -12.80 -7.29
CA ALA A 90 -26.61 -13.31 -6.35
C ALA A 90 -25.97 -13.59 -4.98
N GLY A 91 -26.70 -13.28 -3.91
CA GLY A 91 -26.22 -13.43 -2.53
C GLY A 91 -25.42 -12.24 -1.98
N VAL A 92 -24.92 -11.32 -2.82
CA VAL A 92 -24.25 -10.10 -2.32
C VAL A 92 -25.29 -9.15 -1.71
N THR A 93 -25.14 -8.85 -0.43
CA THR A 93 -25.96 -7.87 0.28
C THR A 93 -25.34 -6.47 0.17
N PHE A 94 -26.18 -5.43 0.27
CA PHE A 94 -25.73 -4.04 0.27
C PHE A 94 -26.49 -3.25 1.34
N PRO A 95 -25.84 -2.29 2.02
CA PRO A 95 -26.53 -1.35 2.89
C PRO A 95 -27.51 -0.49 2.07
N THR A 96 -28.70 -0.25 2.62
CA THR A 96 -29.73 0.62 2.04
C THR A 96 -29.67 2.06 2.55
N THR A 97 -29.05 2.27 3.70
CA THR A 97 -28.84 3.58 4.34
C THR A 97 -27.39 3.74 4.78
N LEU A 98 -26.98 4.97 5.11
CA LEU A 98 -25.67 5.21 5.73
C LEU A 98 -25.67 4.66 7.15
N ALA A 99 -24.58 4.01 7.57
CA ALA A 99 -24.45 3.55 8.94
C ALA A 99 -24.44 4.75 9.90
N ALA A 100 -25.26 4.70 10.95
CA ALA A 100 -25.48 5.82 11.87
C ALA A 100 -24.20 6.27 12.58
N GLU A 101 -23.26 5.35 12.80
CA GLU A 101 -21.92 5.59 13.36
C GLU A 101 -21.05 6.56 12.54
N PHE A 102 -21.39 6.83 11.26
CA PHE A 102 -20.67 7.77 10.40
C PHE A 102 -21.43 9.08 10.15
N ASN A 103 -22.46 9.40 10.96
CA ASN A 103 -23.27 10.61 10.80
C ASN A 103 -22.51 11.94 11.00
N THR A 104 -21.39 11.92 11.75
CA THR A 104 -20.49 13.07 11.96
C THR A 104 -19.46 13.27 10.85
N GLU A 105 -19.32 12.29 9.94
CA GLU A 105 -18.37 12.33 8.84
C GLU A 105 -18.99 12.98 7.60
N THR A 106 -18.15 13.47 6.67
CA THR A 106 -18.68 14.02 5.41
C THR A 106 -19.46 12.95 4.63
N PRO A 107 -20.56 13.30 3.92
CA PRO A 107 -21.40 12.31 3.23
C PRO A 107 -20.64 11.40 2.24
N ALA A 108 -19.52 11.87 1.68
CA ALA A 108 -18.65 11.03 0.86
C ALA A 108 -17.89 9.97 1.68
N LYS A 109 -17.34 10.33 2.84
CA LYS A 109 -16.62 9.41 3.72
C LYS A 109 -17.58 8.46 4.44
N ALA A 110 -18.76 8.93 4.87
CA ALA A 110 -19.81 8.09 5.44
C ALA A 110 -20.24 6.97 4.47
N ARG A 111 -20.45 7.30 3.18
CA ARG A 111 -20.69 6.31 2.12
C ARG A 111 -19.52 5.33 1.95
N MET A 112 -18.28 5.81 1.90
CA MET A 112 -17.09 4.96 1.81
C MET A 112 -17.02 3.94 2.96
N LYS A 113 -17.15 4.40 4.22
CA LYS A 113 -17.07 3.54 5.41
C LYS A 113 -18.25 2.55 5.48
N THR A 114 -19.47 3.01 5.23
CA THR A 114 -20.67 2.14 5.18
C THR A 114 -20.51 1.03 4.14
N CYS A 115 -20.02 1.35 2.94
CA CYS A 115 -19.75 0.34 1.92
C CYS A 115 -18.60 -0.59 2.30
N LEU A 116 -17.55 -0.09 2.95
CA LEU A 116 -16.42 -0.91 3.36
C LEU A 116 -16.82 -1.94 4.42
N GLN A 117 -17.67 -1.56 5.38
CA GLN A 117 -18.23 -2.48 6.36
C GLN A 117 -19.00 -3.61 5.67
N GLY A 118 -19.99 -3.27 4.83
CA GLY A 118 -20.76 -4.27 4.09
C GLY A 118 -19.89 -5.17 3.19
N TYR A 119 -18.78 -4.67 2.65
CA TYR A 119 -17.84 -5.50 1.89
C TYR A 119 -17.11 -6.51 2.78
N HIS A 120 -16.73 -6.14 4.01
CA HIS A 120 -16.17 -7.07 4.99
C HIS A 120 -17.22 -8.09 5.43
N ASP A 121 -18.45 -7.67 5.74
CA ASP A 121 -19.55 -8.57 6.10
C ASP A 121 -19.79 -9.64 5.01
N ASN A 122 -19.84 -9.22 3.74
CA ASN A 122 -19.96 -10.15 2.60
C ASN A 122 -18.71 -11.02 2.38
N LYS A 123 -17.53 -10.54 2.76
CA LYS A 123 -16.27 -11.31 2.68
C LYS A 123 -16.23 -12.41 3.74
N GLU A 124 -16.66 -12.10 4.97
CA GLU A 124 -16.77 -13.04 6.08
C GLU A 124 -17.87 -14.07 5.84
N ALA A 125 -19.02 -13.65 5.30
CA ALA A 125 -20.09 -14.55 4.88
C ALA A 125 -19.78 -15.37 3.60
N GLY A 126 -18.66 -15.10 2.92
CA GLY A 126 -18.31 -15.74 1.64
C GLY A 126 -19.22 -15.39 0.46
N THR A 127 -20.15 -14.44 0.62
CA THR A 127 -21.21 -14.10 -0.34
C THR A 127 -20.76 -13.22 -1.50
N LEU A 128 -19.50 -12.75 -1.52
CA LEU A 128 -18.99 -11.89 -2.60
C LEU A 128 -19.06 -12.54 -3.99
N ASN A 129 -19.03 -13.88 -4.11
CA ASN A 129 -19.13 -14.58 -5.40
C ASN A 129 -18.20 -14.02 -6.49
N GLY A 130 -16.94 -13.73 -6.13
CA GLY A 130 -15.93 -13.14 -7.01
C GLY A 130 -15.97 -11.60 -7.15
N LEU A 131 -16.98 -10.92 -6.61
CA LEU A 131 -17.08 -9.46 -6.62
C LEU A 131 -15.97 -8.82 -5.76
N ARG A 132 -15.05 -8.12 -6.40
CA ARG A 132 -13.98 -7.39 -5.70
C ARG A 132 -14.45 -6.00 -5.27
N TRP A 133 -13.81 -5.46 -4.22
CA TRP A 133 -14.01 -4.09 -3.73
C TRP A 133 -14.02 -3.03 -4.86
N ILE A 134 -12.98 -3.08 -5.70
CA ILE A 134 -12.80 -2.28 -6.91
C ILE A 134 -12.28 -3.21 -8.02
N GLN A 135 -12.87 -3.12 -9.21
CA GLN A 135 -12.43 -3.83 -10.42
C GLN A 135 -12.91 -3.09 -11.69
N LYS A 136 -12.33 -3.44 -12.85
CA LYS A 136 -12.70 -2.88 -14.15
C LYS A 136 -14.18 -3.22 -14.45
N GLY A 137 -14.97 -2.21 -14.81
CA GLY A 137 -16.41 -2.38 -15.09
C GLY A 137 -17.34 -2.27 -13.87
N GLY A 138 -16.82 -2.00 -12.68
CA GLY A 138 -17.61 -1.82 -11.45
C GLY A 138 -17.22 -2.85 -10.38
N GLY A 139 -17.02 -2.38 -9.15
CA GLY A 139 -16.80 -3.25 -7.98
C GLY A 139 -17.90 -3.12 -6.95
N TYR A 140 -17.76 -3.83 -5.82
CA TYR A 140 -18.69 -3.71 -4.69
C TYR A 140 -18.91 -2.25 -4.29
N TYR A 141 -17.83 -1.45 -4.19
CA TYR A 141 -17.96 -0.04 -3.83
C TYR A 141 -18.81 0.75 -4.84
N SER A 142 -18.66 0.49 -6.14
CA SER A 142 -19.43 1.16 -7.19
C SER A 142 -20.92 0.87 -7.05
N LEU A 143 -21.29 -0.40 -6.85
CA LEU A 143 -22.67 -0.88 -6.69
C LEU A 143 -23.30 -0.35 -5.39
N CYS A 144 -22.57 -0.44 -4.27
CA CYS A 144 -22.99 0.08 -2.98
C CYS A 144 -23.21 1.60 -3.02
N ASN A 145 -22.24 2.35 -3.55
CA ASN A 145 -22.30 3.81 -3.63
C ASN A 145 -23.39 4.28 -4.61
N ALA A 146 -23.75 3.49 -5.63
CA ALA A 146 -24.90 3.75 -6.48
C ALA A 146 -26.22 3.58 -5.70
N ARG A 147 -26.39 2.47 -4.96
CA ARG A 147 -27.57 2.25 -4.10
C ARG A 147 -27.75 3.32 -3.04
N LEU A 148 -26.67 3.75 -2.37
CA LEU A 148 -26.67 4.84 -1.37
C LEU A 148 -26.78 6.26 -1.95
N LYS A 149 -27.01 6.40 -3.26
CA LYS A 149 -27.26 7.66 -3.98
C LYS A 149 -28.55 7.63 -4.82
N SER A 150 -29.22 6.48 -4.86
CA SER A 150 -30.53 6.29 -5.49
C SER A 150 -31.62 6.64 -4.48
#